data_AF-J9GNM8-F1
#
_entry.id   AF-J9GNM8-F1
#
_cell.length_a   1.000
_cell.length_b   1.000
_cell.length_c   1.000
_cell.angle_alpha   90.00
_cell.angle_beta   90.00
_cell.angle_gamma   90.00
#
_symmetry.space_group_name_H-M   'P 1'
#
loop_
_entity.id
_entity.type
_entity.pdbx_description
1 polymer ?
#
loop_
_entity_poly.entity_id
_entity_poly.type
_entity_poly.pdbx_seq_one_letter_code
_entity_poly.pdbx_strand_id
1 'polypeptide(L)' 'MEIITPDSNGRILLPKRYLQMCNILGDIRFIGIDNKMEIWAKERTEQPFMSPEEFGAALEEIMNIEK' A
#
# COMPACT_ATOMS: atom_id res chain seq x y z
N MET A 1 11.46 -6.50 13.57
CA MET A 1 11.77 -5.52 12.51
C MET A 1 12.80 -6.15 11.61
N GLU A 2 12.56 -6.20 10.30
CA GLU A 2 13.53 -6.72 9.33
C GLU A 2 14.08 -5.54 8.54
N ILE A 3 15.41 -5.42 8.49
CA ILE A 3 16.09 -4.35 7.76
C ILE A 3 16.45 -4.91 6.38
N ILE A 4 15.93 -4.26 5.34
CA ILE A 4 16.26 -4.57 3.94
C ILE A 4 17.11 -3.41 3.42
N THR A 5 18.31 -3.72 2.96
CA THR A 5 19.22 -2.74 2.35
C THR A 5 19.16 -2.88 0.83
N PRO A 6 18.99 -1.78 0.08
CA PRO A 6 19.09 -1.82 -1.37
C PRO A 6 20.51 -2.20 -1.80
N ASP A 7 20.63 -2.89 -2.94
CA ASP A 7 21.91 -3.17 -3.56
C ASP A 7 22.51 -1.93 -4.26
N SER A 8 23.69 -2.08 -4.86
CA SER A 8 24.37 -0.98 -5.58
C SER A 8 23.57 -0.38 -6.74
N ASN A 9 22.55 -1.09 -7.22
CA ASN A 9 21.66 -0.66 -8.30
C ASN A 9 20.31 -0.15 -7.78
N GLY A 10 20.15 0.00 -6.47
CA GLY A 10 18.91 0.45 -5.84
C GLY A 10 17.82 -0.62 -5.76
N ARG A 11 18.12 -1.90 -6.02
CA ARG A 11 17.14 -2.98 -5.93
C ARG A 11 17.03 -3.47 -4.49
N ILE A 12 15.81 -3.72 -4.02
CA ILE A 12 15.55 -4.35 -2.72
C ILE A 12 15.09 -5.80 -2.94
N LEU A 13 15.56 -6.70 -2.09
CA LEU A 13 15.08 -8.08 -2.07
C LEU A 13 13.89 -8.19 -1.12
N LEU A 14 12.70 -8.46 -1.65
CA LEU A 14 11.51 -8.69 -0.83
C LEU A 14 11.45 -10.17 -0.39
N PRO A 15 11.41 -10.47 0.92
CA PRO A 15 11.21 -11.83 1.40
C PRO A 15 9.93 -12.46 0.85
N LYS A 16 10.06 -13.66 0.25
CA LYS A 16 8.94 -14.38 -0.38
C LYS A 16 7.73 -14.58 0.54
N ARG A 17 7.96 -14.74 1.85
CA ARG A 17 6.89 -14.86 2.85
C ARG A 17 5.94 -13.67 2.86
N TYR A 18 6.44 -12.45 2.66
CA TYR A 18 5.59 -11.26 2.62
C TYR A 18 4.72 -11.22 1.37
N LEU A 19 5.28 -11.60 0.22
CA LEU A 19 4.51 -11.72 -1.02
C LEU A 19 3.39 -12.76 -0.87
N GLN A 20 3.67 -13.89 -0.23
CA GLN A 20 2.69 -14.93 0.04
C GLN A 20 1.60 -14.47 1.01
N MET A 21 1.97 -13.79 2.10
CA MET A 21 1.02 -13.24 3.07
C MET A 21 0.08 -12.21 2.44
N CYS A 22 0.58 -11.40 1.49
CA CYS A 22 -0.21 -10.40 0.77
C CYS A 22 -0.93 -10.97 -0.47
N ASN A 23 -0.80 -12.28 -0.75
CA ASN A 23 -1.34 -12.94 -1.94
C ASN A 23 -0.93 -12.24 -3.26
N ILE A 24 0.35 -11.84 -3.34
CA ILE A 24 0.97 -11.25 -4.53
C ILE A 24 1.55 -12.39 -5.38
N LEU A 25 1.07 -12.54 -6.62
CA LEU A 25 1.46 -13.65 -7.50
C LEU A 25 2.50 -13.26 -8.57
N GLY A 26 2.45 -12.02 -9.07
CA GLY A 26 3.37 -11.58 -10.12
C GLY A 26 3.61 -10.08 -10.09
N ASP A 27 2.54 -9.29 -10.24
CA ASP A 27 2.65 -7.84 -10.32
C ASP A 27 2.43 -7.15 -8.97
N ILE A 28 3.28 -6.17 -8.68
CA ILE A 28 3.16 -5.29 -7.51
C ILE A 28 2.88 -3.85 -7.93
N ARG A 29 2.22 -3.11 -7.05
CA ARG A 29 2.10 -1.66 -7.10
C ARG A 29 2.73 -1.04 -5.85
N PHE A 30 3.56 -0.03 -6.06
CA PHE A 30 4.08 0.80 -4.99
C PHE A 30 3.18 2.02 -4.79
N ILE A 31 2.80 2.30 -3.55
CA ILE A 31 2.01 3.48 -3.19
C ILE A 31 2.82 4.25 -2.13
N GLY A 32 3.19 5.50 -2.44
CA GLY A 32 3.86 6.38 -1.49
C GLY A 32 2.83 7.11 -0.63
N ILE A 33 2.98 7.04 0.69
CA ILE A 33 2.16 7.76 1.66
C ILE A 33 3.11 8.43 2.66
N ASP A 34 3.23 9.76 2.56
CA ASP A 34 4.13 10.57 3.39
C ASP A 34 5.58 10.04 3.36
N ASN A 35 6.13 9.61 4.51
CA ASN A 35 7.47 9.08 4.65
C ASN A 35 7.55 7.54 4.53
N LYS A 36 6.46 6.89 4.10
CA LYS A 36 6.37 5.45 3.94
C LYS A 36 5.98 5.09 2.51
N MET A 37 6.39 3.89 2.12
CA MET A 37 5.91 3.25 0.91
C MET A 37 5.19 1.96 1.29
N GLU A 38 4.09 1.69 0.61
CA GLU A 38 3.32 0.47 0.71
C GLU A 38 3.46 -0.36 -0.57
N ILE A 39 3.41 -1.68 -0.41
CA ILE A 39 3.53 -2.64 -1.52
C ILE A 39 2.24 -3.44 -1.56
N TRP A 40 1.54 -3.36 -2.68
CA TRP A 40 0.25 -3.99 -2.90
C TRP A 40 0.29 -4.94 -4.09
N ALA A 41 -0.58 -5.97 -4.08
CA ALA A 41 -0.88 -6.73 -5.29
C ALA A 41 -1.57 -5.80 -6.29
N LYS A 42 -1.04 -5.71 -7.52
CA LYS A 42 -1.56 -4.79 -8.54
C LYS A 42 -3.07 -4.94 -8.76
N GLU A 43 -3.54 -6.17 -8.88
CA GLU A 43 -4.95 -6.53 -9.10
C GLU A 43 -5.88 -5.98 -8.00
N ARG A 44 -5.40 -5.86 -6.76
CA ARG A 44 -6.18 -5.32 -5.63
C ARG A 44 -6.28 -3.80 -5.62
N THR A 45 -5.59 -3.13 -6.55
CA THR A 45 -5.49 -1.67 -6.63
C THR A 45 -5.99 -1.12 -7.97
N GLU A 46 -6.58 -1.98 -8.81
CA GLU A 46 -7.15 -1.56 -10.10
C GLU A 46 -8.42 -0.73 -9.93
N GLN A 47 -9.15 -0.98 -8.85
CA GLN A 47 -10.32 -0.21 -8.45
C GLN A 47 -10.06 0.49 -7.11
N PRO A 48 -10.68 1.65 -6.86
CA PRO A 48 -10.67 2.27 -5.55
C PRO A 48 -11.12 1.30 -4.46
N PHE A 49 -10.48 1.37 -3.27
CA PHE A 49 -10.78 0.47 -2.15
C PHE A 49 -12.15 0.68 -1.52
N MET A 50 -12.82 1.76 -1.86
CA MET A 50 -14.14 2.15 -1.38
C MET A 50 -14.86 2.93 -2.46
N SER A 51 -16.18 2.97 -2.38
CA SER A 51 -16.98 3.77 -3.31
C SER A 51 -16.75 5.28 -3.06
N PRO A 52 -17.02 6.14 -4.05
CA PRO A 52 -16.96 7.59 -3.86
C PRO A 52 -17.84 8.09 -2.70
N GLU A 53 -19.00 7.47 -2.50
CA GLU A 53 -19.95 7.79 -1.43
C GLU A 53 -19.38 7.42 -0.06
N GLU A 54 -18.84 6.21 0.08
CA GLU A 54 -18.19 5.75 1.31
C GLU A 54 -16.97 6.60 1.66
N PHE A 55 -16.16 6.96 0.65
CA PHE A 55 -15.01 7.85 0.83
C PHE A 55 -15.43 9.24 1.29
N GLY A 56 -16.47 9.81 0.67
CA GLY A 56 -17.00 11.12 1.05
C GLY A 56 -17.50 11.14 2.49
N ALA A 57 -18.26 10.13 2.90
CA ALA A 57 -18.77 10.01 4.27
C ALA A 57 -17.64 9.90 5.30
N ALA A 58 -16.63 9.05 5.04
CA ALA A 58 -15.48 8.89 5.93
C ALA A 58 -14.66 10.19 6.06
N LEU A 59 -14.48 10.92 4.95
CA LEU A 59 -13.80 12.22 4.98
C LEU A 59 -14.57 13.26 5.81
N GLU A 60 -15.88 13.35 5.63
CA GLU A 60 -16.72 14.29 6.38
C GLU A 60 -16.70 14.02 7.89
N GLU A 61 -16.69 12.76 8.29
CA GLU A 61 -16.56 12.37 9.69
C GLU A 61 -15.22 12.83 10.29
N ILE A 62 -14.10 12.61 9.59
CA ILE A 62 -12.77 13.06 10.03
C ILE A 62 -12.74 14.59 10.19
N MET A 63 -13.30 15.34 9.22
CA MET A 63 -13.35 16.80 9.27
C MET A 63 -14.20 17.35 10.43
N ASN A 64 -15.20 16.60 10.89
CA ASN A 64 -16.02 16.99 12.04
C ASN A 64 -15.41 16.59 13.39
N ILE A 65 -14.53 15.58 13.43
CA ILE A 65 -13.79 15.18 14.64
C ILE A 65 -12.70 16.22 15.00
N GLU A 66 -12.15 16.92 14.01
CA GLU A 66 -11.12 17.96 14.22
C GLU A 66 -11.67 19.33 14.66
N LYS A 67 -12.97 19.44 15.01
CA LYS A 67 -13.59 20.65 15.60
C LYS A 67 -13.63 20.59 17.12
#